data_AF-A0A645FW10-F1
#
_entry.id   AF-A0A645FW10-F1
#
_cell.length_a   1.000
_cell.length_b   1.000
_cell.length_c   1.000
_cell.angle_alpha   90.00
_cell.angle_beta   90.00
_cell.angle_gamma   90.00
#
_symmetry.space_group_name_H-M   'P 1'
#
loop_
_entity.id
_entity.type
_entity.pdbx_description
1 polymer ?
#
loop_
_entity_poly.entity_id
_entity_poly.type
_entity_poly.pdbx_seq_one_letter_code
_entity_poly.pdbx_strand_id
1 'polypeptide(L)'
;MRNTLNPISASRAISSLYVLSGSFELLTNLVMFVLWIFFTMAVAGVFILRNKFKHLSAPFKVPLYPITPLIGIAGGIYILISTLITNTMFALVGLLITLVGLPVYYFITKNK
;
A
#
# COMPACT_ATOMS: atom_id res chain seq x y z
N MET A 1 15.62 -13.62 37.13
CA MET A 1 14.97 -12.46 36.49
C MET A 1 16.04 -11.46 36.02
N ARG A 2 16.88 -11.85 35.05
CA ARG A 2 18.05 -11.06 34.59
C ARG A 2 17.65 -10.19 33.40
N ASN A 3 17.53 -8.88 33.65
CA ASN A 3 17.73 -7.75 32.73
C ASN A 3 17.03 -7.75 31.36
N THR A 4 15.72 -8.01 31.31
CA THR A 4 14.88 -7.68 30.14
C THR A 4 14.64 -6.17 29.96
N LEU A 5 15.06 -5.34 30.93
CA LEU A 5 14.85 -3.89 30.92
C LEU A 5 15.77 -3.14 29.92
N ASN A 6 17.02 -3.59 29.72
CA ASN A 6 17.97 -2.97 28.79
C ASN A 6 17.51 -2.98 27.31
N PRO A 7 17.00 -4.09 26.74
CA PRO A 7 16.55 -4.08 25.35
C PRO A 7 15.32 -3.20 25.12
N ILE A 8 14.44 -3.06 26.13
CA ILE A 8 13.24 -2.21 26.04
C ILE A 8 13.63 -0.72 26.10
N SER A 9 14.61 -0.33 26.92
CA SER A 9 15.11 1.05 26.93
C SER A 9 15.84 1.40 25.63
N ALA A 10 16.59 0.46 25.05
CA ALA A 10 17.30 0.67 23.79
C ALA A 10 16.34 0.85 22.61
N SER A 11 15.29 0.01 22.49
CA SER A 11 14.31 0.16 21.41
C SER A 11 13.54 1.48 21.49
N ARG A 12 13.18 1.93 22.70
CA ARG A 12 12.52 3.23 22.93
C ARG A 12 13.39 4.40 22.49
N ALA A 13 14.68 4.38 22.82
CA ALA A 13 15.61 5.42 22.40
C ALA A 13 15.78 5.49 20.88
N ILE A 14 15.89 4.32 20.22
CA ILE A 14 15.98 4.23 18.75
C ILE A 14 14.69 4.71 18.09
N SER A 15 13.51 4.34 18.62
CA SER A 15 12.22 4.82 18.11
C SER A 15 12.07 6.33 18.24
N SER A 16 12.42 6.92 19.39
CA SER A 16 12.37 8.37 19.59
C SER A 16 13.33 9.12 18.65
N LEU A 17 14.52 8.57 18.41
CA LEU A 17 15.50 9.14 17.48
C LEU A 17 15.01 9.09 16.02
N TYR A 18 14.39 7.98 15.59
CA TYR A 18 13.83 7.84 14.25
C TYR A 18 12.65 8.80 13.99
N VAL A 19 11.80 9.03 14.99
CA VAL A 19 10.67 9.97 14.91
C VAL A 19 11.15 11.41 14.73
N LEU A 20 12.25 11.80 15.40
CA LEU A 20 12.82 13.14 15.32
C LEU A 20 13.60 13.42 14.03
N SER A 21 14.01 12.37 13.30
CA SER A 21 14.91 12.54 12.16
C SER A 21 14.28 13.29 10.97
N GLY A 22 12.94 13.49 10.95
CA GLY A 22 12.21 14.21 9.90
C GLY A 22 12.22 13.51 8.52
N SER A 23 13.23 12.68 8.26
CA SER A 23 13.41 11.87 7.07
C SER A 23 12.43 10.68 7.01
N PHE A 24 11.93 10.24 8.16
CA PHE A 24 10.92 9.16 8.23
C PHE A 24 9.61 9.59 7.56
N GLU A 25 9.20 10.85 7.76
CA GLU A 25 7.98 11.37 7.16
C GLU A 25 8.03 11.29 5.63
N LEU A 26 9.18 11.63 5.04
CA LEU A 26 9.42 11.50 3.60
C LEU A 26 9.27 10.04 3.13
N LEU A 27 9.97 9.11 3.79
CA LEU A 27 9.98 7.71 3.39
C LEU A 27 8.59 7.07 3.55
N THR A 28 7.91 7.35 4.66
CA THR A 28 6.55 6.89 4.92
C THR A 28 5.58 7.47 3.91
N ASN A 29 5.65 8.76 3.56
CA ASN A 29 4.79 9.37 2.55
C ASN A 29 4.94 8.70 1.18
N LEU A 30 6.19 8.37 0.78
CA LEU A 30 6.46 7.65 -0.47
C LEU A 30 5.84 6.25 -0.44
N VAL A 31 6.10 5.47 0.62
CA VAL A 31 5.59 4.10 0.76
C VAL A 31 4.07 4.07 0.84
N MET A 32 3.46 4.97 1.62
CA MET A 32 2.02 5.05 1.79
C MET A 32 1.32 5.32 0.46
N PHE A 33 1.86 6.24 -0.36
CA PHE A 33 1.32 6.53 -1.69
C PHE A 33 1.28 5.29 -2.58
N VAL A 34 2.39 4.55 -2.66
CA VAL A 34 2.49 3.31 -3.44
C VAL A 34 1.51 2.24 -2.91
N LEU A 35 1.42 2.08 -1.58
CA LEU A 35 0.46 1.17 -0.95
C LEU A 35 -0.99 1.50 -1.34
N TRP A 36 -1.36 2.77 -1.38
CA TRP A 36 -2.72 3.19 -1.78
C TRP A 36 -3.03 2.90 -3.25
N ILE A 37 -2.06 3.00 -4.15
CA ILE A 37 -2.21 2.59 -5.55
C ILE A 37 -2.49 1.09 -5.64
N PHE A 38 -1.63 0.27 -5.03
CA PHE A 38 -1.77 -1.19 -5.05
C PHE A 38 -3.03 -1.66 -4.32
N PHE A 39 -3.40 -1.00 -3.23
CA PHE A 39 -4.63 -1.27 -2.50
C PHE A 39 -5.85 -1.02 -3.39
N THR A 40 -5.92 0.14 -4.06
CA THR A 40 -7.02 0.46 -4.99
C THR A 40 -7.09 -0.55 -6.13
N MET A 41 -5.95 -0.96 -6.68
CA MET A 41 -5.86 -1.99 -7.71
C MET A 41 -6.31 -3.37 -7.20
N ALA A 42 -5.95 -3.74 -5.96
CA ALA A 42 -6.38 -4.99 -5.34
C ALA A 42 -7.89 -5.01 -5.11
N VAL A 43 -8.48 -3.92 -4.60
CA VAL A 43 -9.94 -3.79 -4.44
C VAL A 43 -10.65 -3.85 -5.79
N ALA A 44 -10.12 -3.20 -6.82
CA ALA A 44 -10.63 -3.34 -8.19
C ALA A 44 -10.50 -4.79 -8.71
N GLY A 45 -9.41 -5.48 -8.37
CA GLY A 45 -9.19 -6.90 -8.66
C GLY A 45 -10.25 -7.82 -8.06
N VAL A 46 -10.82 -7.48 -6.90
CA VAL A 46 -11.94 -8.24 -6.30
C VAL A 46 -13.15 -8.27 -7.24
N PHE A 47 -13.45 -7.17 -7.95
CA PHE A 47 -14.54 -7.16 -8.95
C PHE A 47 -14.24 -8.08 -10.14
N ILE A 48 -12.99 -8.07 -10.63
CA ILE A 48 -12.56 -8.94 -11.73
C ILE A 48 -12.63 -10.41 -11.31
N LEU A 49 -12.15 -10.72 -10.11
CA LEU A 49 -12.14 -12.07 -9.55
C LEU A 49 -13.57 -12.59 -9.35
N ARG A 50 -14.47 -11.73 -8.86
CA ARG A 50 -15.90 -12.03 -8.70
C ARG A 50 -16.57 -12.35 -10.05
N ASN A 51 -16.20 -11.65 -11.11
CA ASN A 51 -16.76 -11.90 -12.44
C ASN A 51 -16.19 -13.18 -13.08
N LYS A 52 -14.89 -13.47 -12.88
CA LYS A 52 -14.26 -14.69 -13.39
C LYS A 52 -14.75 -15.96 -12.69
N PHE A 53 -14.93 -15.93 -11.38
CA PHE A 53 -15.33 -17.09 -10.58
C PHE A 53 -16.83 -17.13 -10.27
N LYS A 54 -17.65 -16.62 -11.20
CA LYS A 54 -19.12 -16.61 -11.07
C LYS A 54 -19.73 -18.02 -11.03
N HIS A 55 -19.02 -19.01 -11.57
CA HIS A 55 -19.46 -20.41 -11.69
C HIS A 55 -19.09 -21.30 -10.50
N LEU A 56 -18.25 -20.83 -9.57
CA LEU A 56 -17.93 -21.59 -8.36
C LEU A 56 -18.99 -21.30 -7.29
N SER A 57 -19.57 -22.35 -6.73
CA SER A 57 -20.46 -22.29 -5.57
C SER A 57 -19.65 -21.82 -4.35
N ALA A 58 -19.46 -20.51 -4.22
CA ALA A 58 -18.72 -19.93 -3.11
C ALA A 58 -19.40 -20.30 -1.77
N PRO A 59 -18.73 -21.02 -0.85
CA PRO A 59 -19.32 -21.42 0.43
C PRO A 59 -19.54 -20.24 1.38
N PHE A 60 -18.96 -19.07 1.09
CA PHE A 60 -19.18 -17.83 1.83
C PHE A 60 -19.38 -16.66 0.86
N LYS A 61 -20.55 -16.03 0.93
CA LYS A 61 -20.81 -14.71 0.32
C LYS A 61 -20.47 -13.65 1.37
N VAL A 62 -19.52 -12.76 1.05
CA VAL A 62 -19.27 -11.56 1.86
C VAL A 62 -20.58 -10.77 2.00
N PRO A 63 -21.08 -10.53 3.23
CA PRO A 63 -22.25 -9.69 3.45
C PRO A 63 -21.90 -8.25 3.00
N LEU A 64 -22.85 -7.57 2.34
CA LEU A 64 -22.72 -6.22 1.75
C LEU A 64 -21.92 -6.08 0.44
N TYR A 65 -21.72 -7.14 -0.34
CA TYR A 65 -21.32 -6.94 -1.74
C TYR A 65 -22.46 -6.26 -2.52
N PRO A 66 -22.24 -5.17 -3.29
CA PRO A 66 -20.97 -4.58 -3.75
C PRO A 66 -20.57 -3.25 -3.05
N ILE A 67 -21.12 -2.96 -1.87
CA ILE A 67 -20.93 -1.69 -1.17
C ILE A 67 -19.52 -1.60 -0.56
N THR A 68 -19.05 -2.67 0.07
CA THR A 68 -17.73 -2.71 0.73
C THR A 68 -16.56 -2.42 -0.23
N PRO A 69 -16.50 -3.03 -1.44
CA PRO A 69 -15.45 -2.73 -2.39
C PRO A 69 -15.55 -1.32 -2.99
N LEU A 70 -16.77 -0.80 -3.18
CA LEU A 70 -16.98 0.54 -3.74
C LEU A 70 -16.47 1.64 -2.79
N ILE A 71 -16.72 1.48 -1.48
CA ILE A 71 -16.18 2.36 -0.44
C ILE A 71 -14.64 2.26 -0.41
N GLY A 72 -14.08 1.07 -0.57
CA GLY A 72 -12.62 0.87 -0.64
C GLY A 72 -11.97 1.62 -1.81
N ILE A 73 -12.58 1.57 -3.00
CA ILE A 73 -12.11 2.34 -4.17
C ILE A 73 -12.25 3.84 -3.93
N ALA A 74 -13.39 4.30 -3.40
CA ALA A 74 -13.62 5.71 -3.12
C ALA A 74 -12.60 6.25 -2.09
N GLY A 75 -12.35 5.50 -1.01
CA GLY A 75 -11.35 5.84 -0.01
C GLY A 75 -9.93 5.85 -0.58
N GLY A 76 -9.60 4.87 -1.43
CA GLY A 76 -8.30 4.81 -2.10
C GLY A 76 -8.06 6.00 -3.03
N ILE A 77 -9.04 6.34 -3.87
CA ILE A 77 -8.98 7.51 -4.76
C ILE A 77 -8.88 8.80 -3.94
N TYR A 78 -9.66 8.94 -2.88
CA TYR A 78 -9.62 10.12 -2.00
C TYR A 78 -8.22 10.35 -1.43
N ILE A 79 -7.58 9.29 -0.93
CA ILE A 79 -6.25 9.41 -0.31
C ILE A 79 -5.17 9.65 -1.36
N LEU A 80 -5.29 9.06 -2.56
CA LEU A 80 -4.40 9.37 -3.67
C LEU A 80 -4.48 10.85 -4.06
N ILE A 81 -5.69 11.40 -4.22
CA ILE A 81 -5.89 12.81 -4.55
C ILE A 81 -5.38 13.70 -3.43
N SER A 82 -5.70 13.39 -2.17
CA SER A 82 -5.25 14.16 -1.01
C SER A 82 -3.72 14.19 -0.91
N THR A 83 -3.07 13.05 -1.16
CA THR A 83 -1.60 12.95 -1.13
C THR A 83 -0.98 13.71 -2.30
N LEU A 84 -1.61 13.68 -3.49
CA LEU A 84 -1.14 14.40 -4.67
C LEU A 84 -1.15 15.92 -4.47
N ILE A 85 -2.17 16.45 -3.78
CA ILE A 85 -2.29 17.88 -3.45
C ILE A 85 -1.30 18.28 -2.36
N THR A 86 -1.12 17.44 -1.34
CA THR A 86 -0.28 17.79 -0.17
C THR A 86 1.21 17.67 -0.48
N ASN A 87 1.61 16.67 -1.26
CA ASN A 87 3.01 16.34 -1.50
C ASN A 87 3.23 15.77 -2.91
N THR A 88 3.02 16.61 -3.93
CA THR A 88 3.10 16.24 -5.35
C THR A 88 4.45 15.63 -5.73
N MET A 89 5.56 16.11 -5.15
CA MET A 89 6.90 15.59 -5.42
C MET A 89 7.05 14.11 -5.03
N PHE A 90 6.56 13.71 -3.86
CA PHE A 90 6.67 12.31 -3.40
C PHE A 90 5.75 11.38 -4.18
N ALA A 91 4.56 11.86 -4.57
CA ALA A 91 3.67 11.12 -5.44
C ALA A 91 4.30 10.85 -6.82
N LEU A 92 4.98 11.84 -7.40
CA LEU A 92 5.66 11.70 -8.70
C LEU A 92 6.78 10.65 -8.66
N VAL A 93 7.58 10.67 -7.58
CA VAL A 93 8.66 9.69 -7.36
C VAL A 93 8.09 8.28 -7.14
N GLY A 94 7.03 8.14 -6.33
CA GLY A 94 6.37 6.85 -6.12
C GLY A 94 5.76 6.28 -7.41
N LEU A 95 5.21 7.13 -8.27
CA LEU A 95 4.68 6.74 -9.57
C LEU A 95 5.79 6.32 -10.53
N LEU A 96 6.91 7.06 -10.58
CA LEU A 96 8.10 6.69 -11.33
C LEU A 96 8.65 5.32 -10.91
N ILE A 97 8.79 5.07 -9.60
CA ILE A 97 9.28 3.78 -9.07
C ILE A 97 8.35 2.64 -9.48
N THR A 98 7.03 2.84 -9.37
CA THR A 98 6.03 1.84 -9.79
C THR A 98 6.12 1.59 -11.30
N LEU A 99 6.31 2.64 -12.10
CA LEU A 99 6.46 2.53 -13.55
C LEU A 99 7.76 1.85 -13.95
N VAL A 100 8.85 1.99 -13.18
CA VAL A 100 10.13 1.27 -13.38
C VAL A 100 9.99 -0.23 -13.06
N GLY A 101 9.05 -0.63 -12.22
CA GLY A 101 8.74 -2.04 -11.98
C GLY A 101 8.28 -2.79 -13.25
N LEU A 102 7.54 -2.11 -14.14
CA LEU A 102 7.04 -2.67 -15.41
C LEU A 102 8.16 -3.06 -16.41
N PRO A 103 9.11 -2.19 -16.78
CA PRO A 103 10.20 -2.55 -17.68
C PRO A 103 11.08 -3.63 -17.07
N VAL A 104 11.36 -3.58 -15.75
CA VAL A 104 12.15 -4.63 -15.07
C VAL A 104 11.46 -5.99 -15.18
N TYR A 105 10.15 -6.04 -14.95
CA TYR A 105 9.37 -7.27 -15.14
C TYR A 105 9.45 -7.78 -16.59
N TYR A 106 9.31 -6.89 -17.57
CA TYR A 106 9.38 -7.25 -18.99
C TYR A 106 10.77 -7.77 -19.39
N PHE A 107 11.85 -7.14 -18.92
CA PHE A 107 13.23 -7.60 -19.17
C PHE A 107 13.51 -8.98 -18.58
N ILE A 108 12.98 -9.28 -17.39
CA ILE A 108 13.13 -10.60 -16.75
C ILE A 108 12.28 -11.66 -17.44
N THR A 109 11.04 -11.34 -17.80
CA THR A 109 10.13 -12.29 -18.48
C THR A 109 10.57 -12.61 -19.91
N LYS A 110 11.19 -11.66 -20.62
CA LYS A 110 11.72 -11.89 -21.98
C LYS A 110 12.97 -12.78 -22.00
N ASN A 111 13.61 -12.99 -20.85
CA ASN A 111 14.79 -13.85 -20.69
C ASN A 111 14.44 -15.29 -20.24
N LYS A 112 13.16 -15.67 -20.31
CA LYS A 112 12.67 -17.05 -20.26
C LYS A 112 12.03 -17.41 -21.60
#